data_AF-B3M2G7-F1
#
_entry.id   AF-B3M2G7-F1
#
_cell.length_a   1.000
_cell.length_b   1.000
_cell.length_c   1.000
_cell.angle_alpha   90.00
_cell.angle_beta   90.00
_cell.angle_gamma   90.00
#
_symmetry.space_group_name_H-M   'P 1'
#
loop_
_entity.id
_entity.type
_entity.pdbx_description
1 polymer ?
#
loop_
_entity_poly.entity_id
_entity_poly.type
_entity_poly.pdbx_seq_one_letter_code
_entity_poly.pdbx_strand_id
1 'polypeptide(L)'
;MTSLEQNRLQNFKNKGKDQDEMRRRRNEVTVELRKNKREETILKRRNVPNLDSNTDEDEQLPTSINLKKLAQAAADATKPEQQLAAVQAARKLLSSDKNPPINDLIHSDILPILVECLKQHNHTMLQFEAAWALTNIASGTSDQTNQVVAAGAVPLFLQLLNSPAPNVCEQAVWALGNIIGDGPLLRDFVIKHGVVQPLLSFIKPDIPISFLRNVTWVIVNLCRNKDPAPPTATIHEILPALNVLIHHTDTNILVDTVWAISYLTDGGNEQIQMVIESGVVPKLIPLLGNNEVKVQTAALRAVGNIVTGSDEQTQVVLNYDALSYFPALLSHPKEKIRKEAVWFLSNITAGNQSQVQAVINVNLLPKIIENLSKGEFQTQKEAAWAISNLTISGNREQVFTLIKEGVIPPFCDLLSCQDTQVINVVLDGLNNMLKMADVHVETVANLIEECEGLAKIERLQSHENVEIYKLAYEIIDQYFTDDGEQASMAPSSDGTQYNFDPNAEKLPMNSFNF
;
A
#
# COMPACT_ATOMS: atom_id res chain seq x y z
N MET A 1 14.93 -39.00 -15.23
CA MET A 1 13.60 -38.49 -14.81
C MET A 1 13.40 -37.17 -15.49
N THR A 2 12.39 -37.09 -16.35
CA THR A 2 12.09 -35.91 -17.17
C THR A 2 11.44 -34.81 -16.32
N SER A 3 11.60 -33.54 -16.69
CA SER A 3 11.02 -32.38 -15.97
C SER A 3 9.50 -32.49 -15.73
N LEU A 4 8.79 -33.26 -16.56
CA LEU A 4 7.37 -33.59 -16.40
C LEU A 4 7.05 -34.48 -15.19
N GLU A 5 7.98 -35.31 -14.73
CA GLU A 5 7.79 -36.19 -13.54
C GLU A 5 8.04 -35.42 -12.24
N GLN A 6 8.99 -34.48 -12.22
CA GLN A 6 9.19 -33.56 -11.08
C GLN A 6 8.00 -32.61 -10.91
N ASN A 7 7.43 -32.12 -12.01
CA ASN A 7 6.24 -31.26 -12.00
C ASN A 7 4.98 -32.01 -11.51
N ARG A 8 4.85 -33.30 -11.86
CA ARG A 8 3.76 -34.16 -11.35
C ARG A 8 3.90 -34.50 -9.86
N LEU A 9 5.13 -34.67 -9.36
CA LEU A 9 5.36 -34.91 -7.92
C LEU A 9 5.14 -33.66 -7.07
N GLN A 10 5.49 -32.46 -7.58
CA GLN A 10 5.15 -31.19 -6.95
C GLN A 10 3.64 -30.96 -6.89
N ASN A 11 2.91 -31.28 -7.97
CA ASN A 11 1.45 -31.10 -8.02
C ASN A 11 0.66 -32.10 -7.16
N PHE A 12 1.24 -33.23 -6.73
CA PHE A 12 0.56 -34.22 -5.89
C PHE A 12 0.76 -33.99 -4.38
N LYS A 13 1.81 -33.25 -3.98
CA LYS A 13 2.01 -32.82 -2.58
C LYS A 13 1.53 -31.40 -2.30
N ASN A 14 1.36 -30.57 -3.34
CA ASN A 14 0.89 -29.18 -3.22
C ASN A 14 -0.47 -28.98 -3.88
N LYS A 15 -1.50 -29.72 -3.45
CA LYS A 15 -2.88 -29.40 -3.83
C LYS A 15 -3.27 -28.04 -3.24
N GLY A 16 -3.02 -26.97 -3.99
CA GLY A 16 -3.93 -25.82 -4.04
C GLY A 16 -3.46 -24.46 -3.55
N LYS A 17 -2.21 -24.27 -3.09
CA LYS A 17 -1.71 -22.94 -2.67
C LYS A 17 -0.19 -22.83 -2.88
N ASP A 18 0.22 -22.45 -4.08
CA ASP A 18 1.61 -22.01 -4.32
C ASP A 18 1.89 -20.77 -3.45
N GLN A 19 3.00 -20.75 -2.72
CA GLN A 19 3.34 -19.67 -1.76
C GLN A 19 3.42 -18.32 -2.48
N ASP A 20 3.93 -18.31 -3.71
CA ASP A 20 3.99 -17.13 -4.58
C ASP A 20 2.59 -16.73 -5.09
N GLU A 21 1.74 -17.70 -5.39
CA GLU A 21 0.35 -17.46 -5.81
C GLU A 21 -0.51 -16.90 -4.66
N MET A 22 -0.26 -17.33 -3.42
CA MET A 22 -0.91 -16.76 -2.23
C MET A 22 -0.51 -15.30 -1.98
N ARG A 23 0.79 -14.96 -2.11
CA ARG A 23 1.26 -13.56 -2.03
C ARG A 23 0.64 -12.71 -3.14
N ARG A 24 0.60 -13.22 -4.38
CA ARG A 24 0.06 -12.51 -5.55
C ARG A 24 -1.45 -12.28 -5.49
N ARG A 25 -2.25 -13.32 -5.26
CA ARG A 25 -3.72 -13.21 -5.15
C ARG A 25 -4.12 -12.22 -4.05
N ARG A 26 -3.35 -12.11 -2.97
CA ARG A 26 -3.60 -11.13 -1.90
C ARG A 26 -3.20 -9.71 -2.27
N ASN A 27 -2.06 -9.52 -2.94
CA ASN A 27 -1.66 -8.20 -3.42
C ASN A 27 -2.74 -7.63 -4.35
N GLU A 28 -3.32 -8.44 -5.22
CA GLU A 28 -4.44 -8.04 -6.10
C GLU A 28 -5.68 -7.59 -5.30
N VAL A 29 -6.13 -8.39 -4.32
CA VAL A 29 -7.30 -8.08 -3.48
C VAL A 29 -7.07 -6.88 -2.56
N THR A 30 -5.85 -6.70 -2.03
CA THR A 30 -5.49 -5.58 -1.13
C THR A 30 -5.36 -4.26 -1.90
N VAL A 31 -4.91 -4.32 -3.15
CA VAL A 31 -4.81 -3.16 -4.05
C VAL A 31 -6.20 -2.68 -4.49
N GLU A 32 -7.13 -3.60 -4.74
CA GLU A 32 -8.50 -3.27 -5.17
C GLU A 32 -9.30 -2.53 -4.09
N LEU A 33 -9.16 -2.93 -2.81
CA LEU A 33 -9.83 -2.30 -1.66
C LEU A 33 -9.22 -0.94 -1.23
N ARG A 34 -8.03 -0.60 -1.71
CA ARG A 34 -7.33 0.67 -1.37
C ARG A 34 -7.50 1.76 -2.43
N LYS A 35 -8.06 1.46 -3.60
CA LYS A 35 -8.35 2.46 -4.63
C LYS A 35 -9.54 3.34 -4.22
N ASN A 36 -9.35 4.65 -4.40
CA ASN A 36 -10.37 5.70 -4.51
C ASN A 36 -10.84 6.38 -3.20
N LYS A 37 -10.17 7.50 -2.86
CA LYS A 37 -10.81 8.84 -2.71
C LYS A 37 -9.90 9.94 -2.14
N ARG A 38 -8.66 9.65 -1.71
CA ARG A 38 -7.80 10.64 -1.03
C ARG A 38 -6.53 11.04 -1.79
N GLU A 39 -6.21 10.40 -2.92
CA GLU A 39 -4.95 10.64 -3.64
C GLU A 39 -4.99 11.85 -4.58
N GLU A 40 -6.16 12.19 -5.13
CA GLU A 40 -6.31 13.31 -6.08
C GLU A 40 -5.90 14.66 -5.50
N THR A 41 -6.19 14.92 -4.21
CA THR A 41 -5.88 16.21 -3.56
C THR A 41 -4.39 16.43 -3.31
N ILE A 42 -3.55 15.38 -3.39
CA ILE A 42 -2.11 15.46 -3.10
C ILE A 42 -1.29 15.62 -4.40
N LEU A 43 -1.86 15.22 -5.54
CA LEU A 43 -1.17 15.10 -6.82
C LEU A 43 -0.92 16.44 -7.53
N LYS A 44 -1.87 17.38 -7.39
CA LYS A 44 -1.78 18.72 -7.96
C LYS A 44 -1.88 19.76 -6.85
N ARG A 45 -1.12 20.84 -6.99
CA ARG A 45 -1.09 21.97 -6.04
C ARG A 45 -1.38 23.25 -6.80
N ARG A 46 -2.38 24.02 -6.37
CA ARG A 46 -2.58 25.39 -6.88
C ARG A 46 -1.57 26.32 -6.22
N ASN A 47 -1.01 27.25 -6.97
CA ASN A 47 -0.08 28.24 -6.42
C ASN A 47 -0.86 29.50 -5.99
N VAL A 48 -1.11 29.60 -4.69
CA VAL A 48 -1.79 30.73 -4.04
C VAL A 48 -0.76 31.44 -3.14
N PRO A 49 -0.60 32.77 -3.22
CA PRO A 49 0.30 33.49 -2.33
C PRO A 49 -0.08 33.26 -0.86
N ASN A 50 0.88 32.91 0.00
CA ASN A 50 0.70 32.95 1.44
C ASN A 50 0.63 34.42 1.87
N LEU A 51 -0.57 35.00 1.89
CA LEU A 51 -0.83 36.23 2.60
C LEU A 51 -1.07 35.86 4.06
N ASP A 52 -0.17 36.28 4.96
CA ASP A 52 -0.51 36.38 6.37
C ASP A 52 -1.84 37.12 6.47
N SER A 53 -2.81 36.50 7.11
CA SER A 53 -4.20 36.94 7.24
C SER A 53 -4.33 38.17 8.13
N ASN A 54 -3.67 39.27 7.78
CA ASN A 54 -3.67 40.55 8.50
C ASN A 54 -3.58 41.77 7.56
N THR A 55 -3.92 41.62 6.28
CA THR A 55 -4.23 42.77 5.43
C THR A 55 -5.64 42.61 4.90
N ASP A 56 -6.58 43.30 5.56
CA ASP A 56 -7.94 43.59 5.07
C ASP A 56 -7.87 44.53 3.85
N GLU A 57 -7.16 44.11 2.80
CA GLU A 57 -7.33 44.66 1.47
C GLU A 57 -8.13 43.64 0.66
N ASP A 58 -9.42 43.53 1.02
CA ASP A 58 -10.47 43.10 0.11
C ASP A 58 -10.51 44.09 -1.07
N GLU A 59 -9.54 44.00 -2.00
CA GLU A 59 -9.75 44.45 -3.37
C GLU A 59 -10.88 43.59 -3.93
N GLN A 60 -12.12 44.08 -3.78
CA GLN A 60 -13.29 43.54 -4.45
C GLN A 60 -12.95 43.37 -5.93
N LEU A 61 -12.81 42.11 -6.36
CA LEU A 61 -12.66 41.73 -7.76
C LEU A 61 -13.75 42.47 -8.57
N PRO A 62 -13.39 43.33 -9.53
CA PRO A 62 -14.37 44.16 -10.22
C PRO A 62 -15.39 43.26 -10.92
N THR A 63 -16.65 43.50 -10.58
CA THR A 63 -17.81 42.83 -11.16
C THR A 63 -17.81 43.07 -12.67
N SER A 64 -17.63 41.99 -13.44
CA SER A 64 -17.51 41.92 -14.91
C SER A 64 -16.16 42.33 -15.55
N ILE A 65 -15.06 41.68 -15.15
CA ILE A 65 -13.87 41.66 -16.02
C ILE A 65 -14.25 41.01 -17.36
N ASN A 66 -14.17 41.78 -18.44
CA ASN A 66 -14.38 41.26 -19.79
C ASN A 66 -13.14 40.43 -20.20
N LEU A 67 -13.24 39.11 -20.04
CA LEU A 67 -12.14 38.16 -20.29
C LEU A 67 -11.60 38.23 -21.73
N LYS A 68 -12.45 38.56 -22.71
CA LYS A 68 -11.99 38.76 -24.11
C LYS A 68 -11.10 40.00 -24.25
N LYS A 69 -11.46 41.12 -23.61
CA LYS A 69 -10.61 42.32 -23.58
C LYS A 69 -9.31 42.07 -22.83
N LEU A 70 -9.38 41.28 -21.75
CA LEU A 70 -8.19 40.86 -21.00
C LEU A 70 -7.23 40.07 -21.88
N ALA A 71 -7.73 39.07 -22.61
CA ALA A 71 -6.93 38.29 -23.54
C ALA A 71 -6.35 39.15 -24.67
N GLN A 72 -7.13 40.07 -25.25
CA GLN A 72 -6.63 41.02 -26.25
C GLN A 72 -5.48 41.89 -25.73
N ALA A 73 -5.59 42.40 -24.49
CA ALA A 73 -4.52 43.17 -23.86
C ALA A 73 -3.28 42.31 -23.58
N ALA A 74 -3.46 41.06 -23.16
CA ALA A 74 -2.36 40.10 -22.94
C ALA A 74 -1.66 39.68 -24.25
N ALA A 75 -2.34 39.78 -25.40
CA ALA A 75 -1.78 39.47 -26.72
C ALA A 75 -0.99 40.64 -27.33
N ASP A 76 -1.22 41.88 -26.89
CA ASP A 76 -0.62 43.08 -27.48
C ASP A 76 0.82 43.29 -27.00
N ALA A 77 1.76 42.55 -27.60
CA ALA A 77 3.20 42.68 -27.33
C ALA A 77 3.80 44.05 -27.69
N THR A 78 3.07 44.90 -28.44
CA THR A 78 3.52 46.27 -28.74
C THR A 78 3.42 47.20 -27.53
N LYS A 79 2.70 46.78 -26.47
CA LYS A 79 2.54 47.53 -25.23
C LYS A 79 2.92 46.66 -24.02
N PRO A 80 4.23 46.51 -23.73
CA PRO A 80 4.74 45.56 -22.71
C PRO A 80 4.12 45.74 -21.32
N GLU A 81 3.89 46.98 -20.88
CA GLU A 81 3.28 47.25 -19.57
C GLU A 81 1.80 46.80 -19.51
N GLN A 82 1.03 47.04 -20.57
CA GLN A 82 -0.37 46.59 -20.65
C GLN A 82 -0.46 45.07 -20.78
N GLN A 83 0.46 44.48 -21.55
CA GLN A 83 0.59 43.04 -21.68
C GLN A 83 0.84 42.38 -20.31
N LEU A 84 1.84 42.88 -19.58
CA LEU A 84 2.18 42.39 -18.25
C LEU A 84 1.00 42.54 -17.28
N ALA A 85 0.39 43.72 -17.22
CA ALA A 85 -0.76 43.97 -16.35
C ALA A 85 -1.94 43.02 -16.66
N ALA A 86 -2.19 42.72 -17.93
CA ALA A 86 -3.24 41.79 -18.34
C ALA A 86 -2.91 40.34 -17.94
N VAL A 87 -1.68 39.88 -18.14
CA VAL A 87 -1.24 38.54 -17.70
C VAL A 87 -1.30 38.41 -16.19
N GLN A 88 -0.88 39.45 -15.45
CA GLN A 88 -1.00 39.53 -14.00
C GLN A 88 -2.44 39.44 -13.52
N ALA A 89 -3.36 40.16 -14.16
CA ALA A 89 -4.78 40.09 -13.84
C ALA A 89 -5.37 38.71 -14.14
N ALA A 90 -4.98 38.06 -15.25
CA ALA A 90 -5.36 36.68 -15.54
C ALA A 90 -4.87 35.71 -14.45
N ARG A 91 -3.61 35.85 -14.00
CA ARG A 91 -3.07 35.06 -12.90
C ARG A 91 -3.80 35.32 -11.57
N LYS A 92 -4.10 36.58 -11.23
CA LYS A 92 -4.88 36.94 -10.03
C LYS A 92 -6.23 36.24 -10.00
N LEU A 93 -6.96 36.22 -11.11
CA LEU A 93 -8.24 35.51 -11.25
C LEU A 93 -8.12 34.01 -10.97
N LEU A 94 -7.01 33.40 -11.39
CA LEU A 94 -6.76 31.96 -11.24
C LEU A 94 -6.24 31.55 -9.86
N SER A 95 -5.72 32.50 -9.06
CA SER A 95 -5.20 32.25 -7.71
C SER A 95 -6.26 32.26 -6.61
N SER A 96 -7.54 32.46 -6.94
CA SER A 96 -8.63 32.40 -5.96
C SER A 96 -8.88 30.97 -5.46
N ASP A 97 -9.10 30.82 -4.14
CA ASP A 97 -9.43 29.53 -3.52
C ASP A 97 -10.85 29.04 -3.84
N LYS A 98 -11.79 29.97 -4.09
CA LYS A 98 -13.19 29.63 -4.37
C LYS A 98 -13.45 29.66 -5.87
N ASN A 99 -13.45 28.47 -6.49
CA ASN A 99 -13.87 28.22 -7.88
C ASN A 99 -13.31 29.25 -8.89
N PRO A 100 -11.99 29.25 -9.15
CA PRO A 100 -11.42 30.15 -10.15
C PRO A 100 -12.06 29.90 -11.52
N PRO A 101 -12.27 30.96 -12.34
CA PRO A 101 -12.94 30.88 -13.64
C PRO A 101 -12.00 30.29 -14.72
N ILE A 102 -11.46 29.08 -14.47
CA ILE A 102 -10.47 28.43 -15.33
C ILE A 102 -11.05 28.21 -16.73
N ASN A 103 -12.25 27.64 -16.81
CA ASN A 103 -12.90 27.39 -18.10
C ASN A 103 -13.20 28.69 -18.84
N ASP A 104 -13.68 29.73 -18.15
CA ASP A 104 -14.03 30.99 -18.82
C ASP A 104 -12.79 31.68 -19.40
N LEU A 105 -11.64 31.60 -18.71
CA LEU A 105 -10.35 32.09 -19.21
C LEU A 105 -9.85 31.26 -20.39
N ILE A 106 -9.99 29.94 -20.34
CA ILE A 106 -9.67 29.07 -21.48
C ILE A 106 -10.51 29.46 -22.71
N HIS A 107 -11.82 29.65 -22.55
CA HIS A 107 -12.73 30.07 -23.63
C HIS A 107 -12.48 31.50 -24.15
N SER A 108 -11.64 32.29 -23.47
CA SER A 108 -11.20 33.61 -23.96
C SER A 108 -9.91 33.55 -24.79
N ASP A 109 -9.47 32.37 -25.23
CA ASP A 109 -8.24 32.14 -26.01
C ASP A 109 -6.95 32.57 -25.29
N ILE A 110 -6.96 32.57 -23.94
CA ILE A 110 -5.80 33.02 -23.17
C ILE A 110 -4.61 32.06 -23.26
N LEU A 111 -4.84 30.75 -23.47
CA LEU A 111 -3.81 29.72 -23.42
C LEU A 111 -2.68 29.93 -24.44
N PRO A 112 -2.94 30.09 -25.76
CA PRO A 112 -1.89 30.37 -26.73
C PRO A 112 -1.12 31.66 -26.42
N ILE A 113 -1.80 32.67 -25.87
CA ILE A 113 -1.22 33.96 -25.50
C ILE A 113 -0.22 33.78 -24.35
N LEU A 114 -0.61 33.08 -23.29
CA LEU A 114 0.28 32.78 -22.16
C LEU A 114 1.50 31.96 -22.60
N VAL A 115 1.31 31.00 -23.50
CA VAL A 115 2.40 30.21 -24.08
C VAL A 115 3.36 31.09 -24.88
N GLU A 116 2.87 32.06 -25.65
CA GLU A 116 3.71 33.01 -26.38
C GLU A 116 4.49 33.93 -25.42
N CYS A 117 3.88 34.35 -24.31
CA CYS A 117 4.55 35.11 -23.26
C CYS A 117 5.75 34.37 -22.64
N LEU A 118 5.72 33.03 -22.56
CA LEU A 118 6.85 32.24 -22.06
C LEU A 118 8.10 32.36 -22.94
N LYS A 119 7.96 32.67 -24.24
CA LYS A 119 9.07 32.80 -25.20
C LYS A 119 9.81 34.15 -25.07
N GLN A 120 9.28 35.10 -24.30
CA GLN A 120 9.84 36.44 -24.16
C GLN A 120 11.01 36.45 -23.16
N HIS A 121 12.16 35.87 -23.54
CA HIS A 121 13.34 35.70 -22.67
C HIS A 121 13.90 36.99 -22.05
N ASN A 122 13.64 38.15 -22.66
CA ASN A 122 14.07 39.45 -22.14
C ASN A 122 13.08 40.04 -21.11
N HIS A 123 11.91 39.44 -20.90
CA HIS A 123 10.86 39.91 -20.01
C HIS A 123 10.55 38.89 -18.90
N THR A 124 11.49 38.73 -17.96
CA THR A 124 11.42 37.75 -16.86
C THR A 124 10.11 37.82 -16.05
N MET A 125 9.61 39.02 -15.75
CA MET A 125 8.34 39.17 -15.00
C MET A 125 7.13 38.69 -15.81
N LEU A 126 7.12 38.93 -17.12
CA LEU A 126 6.07 38.43 -17.99
C LEU A 126 6.10 36.89 -18.06
N GLN A 127 7.29 36.30 -18.19
CA GLN A 127 7.46 34.85 -18.16
C GLN A 127 6.99 34.25 -16.84
N PHE A 128 7.34 34.87 -15.71
CA PHE A 128 6.93 34.44 -14.39
C PHE A 128 5.40 34.43 -14.23
N GLU A 129 4.73 35.53 -14.57
CA GLU A 129 3.28 35.67 -14.43
C GLU A 129 2.53 34.73 -15.39
N ALA A 130 3.03 34.57 -16.62
CA ALA A 130 2.47 33.63 -17.58
C ALA A 130 2.62 32.18 -17.14
N ALA A 131 3.80 31.80 -16.63
CA ALA A 131 4.05 30.46 -16.08
C ALA A 131 3.15 30.18 -14.87
N TRP A 132 2.94 31.17 -14.00
CA TRP A 132 2.06 31.04 -12.84
C TRP A 132 0.60 30.88 -13.27
N ALA A 133 0.10 31.69 -14.21
CA ALA A 133 -1.24 31.54 -14.75
C ALA A 133 -1.47 30.11 -15.31
N LEU A 134 -0.55 29.63 -16.16
CA LEU A 134 -0.62 28.28 -16.72
C LEU A 134 -0.54 27.18 -15.65
N THR A 135 0.24 27.40 -14.58
CA THR A 135 0.33 26.48 -13.45
C THR A 135 -1.00 26.30 -12.73
N ASN A 136 -1.74 27.39 -12.53
CA ASN A 136 -3.05 27.37 -11.85
C ASN A 136 -4.14 26.77 -12.75
N ILE A 137 -4.04 26.93 -14.07
CA ILE A 137 -4.91 26.20 -15.01
C ILE A 137 -4.60 24.70 -14.94
N ALA A 138 -3.31 24.33 -15.00
CA ALA A 138 -2.86 22.94 -14.94
C ALA A 138 -3.17 22.26 -13.59
N SER A 139 -3.38 23.02 -12.51
CA SER A 139 -3.79 22.50 -11.20
C SER A 139 -5.26 22.10 -11.12
N GLY A 140 -6.04 22.31 -12.19
CA GLY A 140 -7.46 22.00 -12.26
C GLY A 140 -7.76 20.54 -12.64
N THR A 141 -8.88 20.34 -13.34
CA THR A 141 -9.31 19.04 -13.87
C THR A 141 -8.34 18.52 -14.94
N SER A 142 -8.39 17.22 -15.24
CA SER A 142 -7.55 16.62 -16.28
C SER A 142 -7.80 17.24 -17.66
N ASP A 143 -9.03 17.64 -17.99
CA ASP A 143 -9.32 18.35 -19.23
C ASP A 143 -8.55 19.69 -19.31
N GLN A 144 -8.60 20.48 -18.23
CA GLN A 144 -7.88 21.77 -18.16
C GLN A 144 -6.36 21.58 -18.25
N THR A 145 -5.81 20.55 -17.61
CA THR A 145 -4.37 20.21 -17.74
C THR A 145 -4.01 19.81 -19.17
N ASN A 146 -4.85 18.98 -19.82
CA ASN A 146 -4.62 18.56 -21.20
C ASN A 146 -4.67 19.75 -22.18
N GLN A 147 -5.52 20.75 -21.94
CA GLN A 147 -5.55 21.96 -22.75
C GLN A 147 -4.26 22.80 -22.63
N VAL A 148 -3.65 22.88 -21.44
CA VAL A 148 -2.32 23.50 -21.25
C VAL A 148 -1.24 22.74 -22.04
N VAL A 149 -1.29 21.41 -22.02
CA VAL A 149 -0.35 20.57 -22.78
C VAL A 149 -0.55 20.74 -24.28
N ALA A 150 -1.80 20.72 -24.76
CA ALA A 150 -2.16 20.90 -26.17
C ALA A 150 -1.77 22.28 -26.71
N ALA A 151 -1.75 23.31 -25.85
CA ALA A 151 -1.26 24.64 -26.20
C ALA A 151 0.26 24.71 -26.40
N GLY A 152 1.02 23.64 -26.12
CA GLY A 152 2.46 23.57 -26.35
C GLY A 152 3.32 24.12 -25.20
N ALA A 153 2.79 24.14 -23.97
CA ALA A 153 3.49 24.72 -22.82
C ALA A 153 4.69 23.87 -22.33
N VAL A 154 4.63 22.53 -22.44
CA VAL A 154 5.63 21.62 -21.85
C VAL A 154 7.07 21.87 -22.34
N PRO A 155 7.35 21.95 -23.66
CA PRO A 155 8.70 22.26 -24.14
C PRO A 155 9.24 23.59 -23.61
N LEU A 156 8.38 24.60 -23.44
CA LEU A 156 8.77 25.90 -22.91
C LEU A 156 9.06 25.84 -21.42
N PHE A 157 8.24 25.13 -20.62
CA PHE A 157 8.56 24.92 -19.20
C PHE A 157 9.91 24.22 -19.01
N LEU A 158 10.25 23.25 -19.86
CA LEU A 158 11.55 22.58 -19.82
C LEU A 158 12.72 23.53 -20.13
N GLN A 159 12.54 24.45 -21.09
CA GLN A 159 13.54 25.50 -21.34
C GLN A 159 13.69 26.43 -20.14
N LEU A 160 12.58 26.78 -19.48
CA LEU A 160 12.57 27.68 -18.31
C LEU A 160 13.24 27.07 -17.07
N LEU A 161 13.45 25.75 -17.00
CA LEU A 161 14.28 25.13 -15.96
C LEU A 161 15.72 25.64 -15.98
N ASN A 162 16.20 26.13 -17.13
CA ASN A 162 17.53 26.74 -17.29
C ASN A 162 17.50 28.27 -17.21
N SER A 163 16.38 28.88 -16.80
CA SER A 163 16.28 30.33 -16.65
C SER A 163 17.30 30.85 -15.62
N PRO A 164 18.01 31.96 -15.90
CA PRO A 164 18.87 32.59 -14.90
C PRO A 164 18.07 33.26 -13.77
N ALA A 165 16.76 33.45 -13.96
CA ALA A 165 15.86 33.99 -12.95
C ALA A 165 15.25 32.84 -12.12
N PRO A 166 15.61 32.73 -10.81
CA PRO A 166 15.19 31.61 -9.98
C PRO A 166 13.67 31.46 -9.91
N ASN A 167 12.93 32.55 -9.69
CA ASN A 167 11.47 32.53 -9.60
C ASN A 167 10.78 31.97 -10.85
N VAL A 168 11.32 32.20 -12.05
CA VAL A 168 10.81 31.63 -13.30
C VAL A 168 11.08 30.13 -13.37
N CYS A 169 12.28 29.70 -12.99
CA CYS A 169 12.65 28.29 -12.90
C CYS A 169 11.77 27.53 -11.89
N GLU A 170 11.60 28.09 -10.68
CA GLU A 170 10.75 27.51 -9.64
C GLU A 170 9.29 27.37 -10.11
N GLN A 171 8.78 28.39 -10.81
CA GLN A 171 7.42 28.34 -11.34
C GLN A 171 7.25 27.29 -12.45
N ALA A 172 8.27 27.10 -13.29
CA ALA A 172 8.27 26.06 -14.31
C ALA A 172 8.29 24.65 -13.69
N VAL A 173 9.05 24.44 -12.62
CA VAL A 173 9.03 23.18 -11.84
C VAL A 173 7.63 22.91 -11.29
N TRP A 174 6.96 23.93 -10.72
CA TRP A 174 5.59 23.77 -10.23
C TRP A 174 4.61 23.38 -11.35
N ALA A 175 4.66 24.08 -12.48
CA ALA A 175 3.81 23.80 -13.64
C ALA A 175 3.96 22.34 -14.11
N LEU A 176 5.21 21.89 -14.28
CA LEU A 176 5.52 20.52 -14.67
C LEU A 176 5.03 19.52 -13.62
N GLY A 177 5.15 19.83 -12.33
CA GLY A 177 4.64 18.99 -11.25
C GLY A 177 3.12 18.76 -11.32
N ASN A 178 2.34 19.80 -11.64
CA ASN A 178 0.89 19.67 -11.83
C ASN A 178 0.54 18.83 -13.07
N ILE A 179 1.30 18.98 -14.15
CA ILE A 179 1.10 18.20 -15.40
C ILE A 179 1.45 16.73 -15.16
N ILE A 180 2.60 16.45 -14.55
CA ILE A 180 3.05 15.09 -14.20
C ILE A 180 2.06 14.45 -13.22
N GLY A 181 1.56 15.22 -12.25
CA GLY A 181 0.62 14.76 -11.23
C GLY A 181 -0.77 14.42 -11.77
N ASP A 182 -1.14 14.81 -13.00
CA ASP A 182 -2.45 14.50 -13.58
C ASP A 182 -2.65 13.00 -13.81
N GLY A 183 -1.59 12.27 -14.11
CA GLY A 183 -1.67 10.83 -14.33
C GLY A 183 -0.52 10.28 -15.15
N PRO A 184 -0.49 8.94 -15.34
CA PRO A 184 0.63 8.25 -15.96
C PRO A 184 0.87 8.68 -17.43
N LEU A 185 -0.18 9.03 -18.17
CA LEU A 185 -0.05 9.49 -19.56
C LEU A 185 0.75 10.79 -19.67
N LEU A 186 0.40 11.80 -18.87
CA LEU A 186 1.11 13.09 -18.88
C LEU A 186 2.47 13.00 -18.18
N ARG A 187 2.61 12.16 -17.14
CA ARG A 187 3.90 11.80 -16.55
C ARG A 187 4.86 11.30 -17.63
N ASP A 188 4.47 10.27 -18.38
CA ASP A 188 5.34 9.63 -19.38
C ASP A 188 5.61 10.55 -20.57
N PHE A 189 4.63 11.38 -20.95
CA PHE A 189 4.82 12.44 -21.94
C PHE A 189 5.93 13.41 -21.52
N VAL A 190 5.89 13.92 -20.29
CA VAL A 190 6.89 14.89 -19.79
C VAL A 190 8.26 14.21 -19.56
N ILE A 191 8.30 12.95 -19.14
CA ILE A 191 9.53 12.13 -19.10
C ILE A 191 10.17 12.07 -20.48
N LYS A 192 9.40 11.73 -21.53
CA LYS A 192 9.89 11.64 -22.91
C LYS A 192 10.45 12.96 -23.44
N HIS A 193 9.99 14.10 -22.91
CA HIS A 193 10.53 15.42 -23.26
C HIS A 193 11.82 15.79 -22.50
N GLY A 194 12.29 14.94 -21.58
CA GLY A 194 13.60 15.11 -20.94
C GLY A 194 13.57 15.88 -19.61
N VAL A 195 12.49 15.76 -18.82
CA VAL A 195 12.37 16.45 -17.53
C VAL A 195 13.32 15.93 -16.44
N VAL A 196 13.73 14.65 -16.52
CA VAL A 196 14.36 13.94 -15.40
C VAL A 196 15.71 14.57 -15.04
N GLN A 197 16.64 14.64 -15.99
CA GLN A 197 17.98 15.18 -15.74
C GLN A 197 17.99 16.64 -15.22
N PRO A 198 17.19 17.58 -15.80
CA PRO A 198 17.03 18.90 -15.21
C PRO A 198 16.59 18.89 -13.75
N LEU A 199 15.60 18.07 -13.37
CA LEU A 199 15.13 17.99 -11.98
C LEU A 199 16.23 17.45 -11.04
N LEU A 200 16.96 16.42 -11.47
CA LEU A 200 18.04 15.84 -10.67
C LEU A 200 19.18 16.83 -10.42
N SER A 201 19.42 17.77 -11.34
CA SER A 201 20.46 18.79 -11.19
C SER A 201 20.22 19.77 -10.02
N PHE A 202 18.98 19.85 -9.52
CA PHE A 202 18.62 20.67 -8.36
C PHE A 202 18.83 19.95 -7.01
N ILE A 203 19.29 18.69 -7.00
CA ILE A 203 19.56 17.96 -5.76
C ILE A 203 21.00 18.23 -5.34
N LYS A 204 21.23 19.40 -4.75
CA LYS A 204 22.54 19.86 -4.28
C LYS A 204 22.41 20.83 -3.09
N PRO A 205 23.45 20.98 -2.24
CA PRO A 205 23.35 21.68 -0.96
C PRO A 205 23.01 23.18 -1.04
N ASP A 206 23.30 23.82 -2.17
CA ASP A 206 23.10 25.26 -2.40
C ASP A 206 21.67 25.62 -2.86
N ILE A 207 20.80 24.64 -3.10
CA ILE A 207 19.40 24.91 -3.47
C ILE A 207 18.59 25.33 -2.23
N PRO A 208 17.81 26.44 -2.32
CA PRO A 208 16.91 26.84 -1.24
C PRO A 208 15.94 25.73 -0.85
N ILE A 209 15.74 25.52 0.45
CA ILE A 209 14.91 24.43 0.98
C ILE A 209 13.47 24.47 0.42
N SER A 210 12.89 25.67 0.26
CA SER A 210 11.56 25.85 -0.34
C SER A 210 11.51 25.32 -1.77
N PHE A 211 12.54 25.59 -2.56
CA PHE A 211 12.63 25.09 -3.93
C PHE A 211 12.90 23.58 -3.97
N LEU A 212 13.80 23.08 -3.12
CA LEU A 212 14.09 21.64 -3.04
C LEU A 212 12.85 20.82 -2.64
N ARG A 213 11.97 21.35 -1.78
CA ARG A 213 10.67 20.74 -1.48
C ARG A 213 9.80 20.61 -2.73
N ASN A 214 9.76 21.65 -3.58
CA ASN A 214 9.00 21.59 -4.84
C ASN A 214 9.61 20.57 -5.82
N VAL A 215 10.94 20.58 -5.99
CA VAL A 215 11.64 19.58 -6.82
C VAL A 215 11.36 18.16 -6.33
N THR A 216 11.46 17.93 -5.02
CA THR A 216 11.19 16.61 -4.42
C THR A 216 9.74 16.19 -4.67
N TRP A 217 8.77 17.09 -4.53
CA TRP A 217 7.38 16.81 -4.83
C TRP A 217 7.17 16.39 -6.30
N VAL A 218 7.84 17.04 -7.26
CA VAL A 218 7.78 16.64 -8.67
C VAL A 218 8.40 15.25 -8.88
N ILE A 219 9.54 14.96 -8.24
CA ILE A 219 10.18 13.64 -8.28
C ILE A 219 9.25 12.56 -7.71
N VAL A 220 8.52 12.85 -6.64
CA VAL A 220 7.50 11.94 -6.11
C VAL A 220 6.40 11.69 -7.13
N ASN A 221 5.90 12.73 -7.81
CA ASN A 221 4.89 12.57 -8.85
C ASN A 221 5.40 11.72 -10.03
N LEU A 222 6.70 11.77 -10.36
CA LEU A 222 7.31 10.88 -11.35
C LEU A 222 7.31 9.40 -10.91
N CYS A 223 7.27 9.12 -9.60
CA CYS A 223 7.27 7.76 -9.07
C CYS A 223 5.87 7.17 -8.89
N ARG A 224 4.81 7.99 -8.97
CA ARG A 224 3.42 7.58 -8.73
C ARG A 224 2.80 6.87 -9.93
N ASN A 225 1.69 6.17 -9.66
CA ASN A 225 0.86 5.40 -10.58
C ASN A 225 1.55 4.14 -11.11
N LYS A 226 0.93 2.98 -10.90
CA LYS A 226 1.42 1.68 -11.37
C LYS A 226 0.80 1.18 -12.68
N ASP A 227 -0.22 1.87 -13.18
CA ASP A 227 -0.97 1.48 -14.37
C ASP A 227 -0.94 2.60 -15.45
N PRO A 228 0.08 2.66 -16.32
CA PRO A 228 1.35 1.95 -16.24
C PRO A 228 2.32 2.54 -15.19
N ALA A 229 3.26 1.72 -14.73
CA ALA A 229 4.35 2.14 -13.87
C ALA A 229 5.31 3.10 -14.60
N PRO A 230 6.12 3.90 -13.89
CA PRO A 230 7.14 4.74 -14.53
C PRO A 230 8.12 3.88 -15.35
N PRO A 231 8.66 4.38 -16.47
CA PRO A 231 9.62 3.65 -17.28
C PRO A 231 10.85 3.21 -16.47
N THR A 232 11.32 1.98 -16.68
CA THR A 232 12.46 1.40 -15.94
C THR A 232 13.70 2.28 -15.97
N ALA A 233 14.02 2.88 -17.13
CA ALA A 233 15.14 3.81 -17.27
C ALA A 233 15.01 5.03 -16.32
N THR A 234 13.80 5.57 -16.20
CA THR A 234 13.51 6.69 -15.29
C THR A 234 13.67 6.28 -13.83
N ILE A 235 13.26 5.06 -13.46
CA ILE A 235 13.45 4.54 -12.09
C ILE A 235 14.95 4.46 -11.76
N HIS A 236 15.77 3.93 -12.66
CA HIS A 236 17.23 3.88 -12.48
C HIS A 236 17.86 5.26 -12.31
N GLU A 237 17.37 6.28 -13.04
CA GLU A 237 17.87 7.66 -12.91
C GLU A 237 17.46 8.31 -11.58
N ILE A 238 16.25 8.04 -11.08
CA ILE A 238 15.71 8.68 -9.87
C ILE A 238 16.22 8.04 -8.57
N LEU A 239 16.47 6.73 -8.55
CA LEU A 239 16.87 6.02 -7.32
C LEU A 239 18.13 6.59 -6.63
N PRO A 240 19.23 6.93 -7.33
CA PRO A 240 20.39 7.57 -6.71
C PRO A 240 20.04 8.88 -6.00
N ALA A 241 19.15 9.68 -6.59
CA ALA A 241 18.67 10.91 -6.01
C ALA A 241 17.84 10.69 -4.74
N LEU A 242 16.94 9.69 -4.73
CA LEU A 242 16.21 9.32 -3.53
C LEU A 242 17.14 8.83 -2.41
N ASN A 243 18.22 8.14 -2.76
CA ASN A 243 19.23 7.69 -1.78
C ASN A 243 20.03 8.86 -1.17
N VAL A 244 20.14 9.99 -1.87
CA VAL A 244 20.66 11.24 -1.30
C VAL A 244 19.61 11.90 -0.41
N LEU A 245 18.39 12.10 -0.94
CA LEU A 245 17.32 12.85 -0.27
C LEU A 245 16.82 12.18 1.03
N ILE A 246 16.96 10.86 1.18
CA ILE A 246 16.54 10.14 2.40
C ILE A 246 17.36 10.55 3.64
N HIS A 247 18.53 11.18 3.44
CA HIS A 247 19.35 11.72 4.53
C HIS A 247 19.02 13.18 4.88
N HIS A 248 18.06 13.79 4.20
CA HIS A 248 17.73 15.20 4.39
C HIS A 248 17.04 15.44 5.75
N THR A 249 17.38 16.54 6.42
CA THR A 249 16.86 16.88 7.75
C THR A 249 15.48 17.51 7.71
N ASP A 250 15.10 18.13 6.59
CA ASP A 250 13.75 18.65 6.38
C ASP A 250 12.72 17.53 6.31
N THR A 251 11.75 17.57 7.21
CA THR A 251 10.71 16.54 7.35
C THR A 251 9.83 16.42 6.10
N ASN A 252 9.53 17.52 5.39
CA ASN A 252 8.68 17.44 4.19
C ASN A 252 9.40 16.73 3.05
N ILE A 253 10.68 17.06 2.83
CA ILE A 253 11.53 16.35 1.86
C ILE A 253 11.65 14.87 2.24
N LEU A 254 11.88 14.56 3.51
CA LEU A 254 12.01 13.18 3.97
C LEU A 254 10.71 12.38 3.76
N VAL A 255 9.55 12.94 4.14
CA VAL A 255 8.24 12.32 3.92
C VAL A 255 8.03 12.04 2.43
N ASP A 256 8.21 13.04 1.58
CA ASP A 256 8.01 12.90 0.13
C ASP A 256 8.98 11.86 -0.45
N THR A 257 10.25 11.88 -0.08
CA THR A 257 11.26 10.90 -0.53
C THR A 257 10.85 9.46 -0.18
N VAL A 258 10.41 9.23 1.06
CA VAL A 258 10.02 7.88 1.50
C VAL A 258 8.73 7.43 0.82
N TRP A 259 7.78 8.34 0.55
CA TRP A 259 6.63 8.04 -0.29
C TRP A 259 7.03 7.66 -1.71
N ALA A 260 8.01 8.35 -2.32
CA ALA A 260 8.54 7.98 -3.64
C ALA A 260 9.00 6.52 -3.65
N ILE A 261 9.82 6.13 -2.66
CA ILE A 261 10.31 4.75 -2.51
C ILE A 261 9.14 3.77 -2.31
N SER A 262 8.10 4.16 -1.56
CA SER A 262 6.91 3.32 -1.38
C SER A 262 6.16 3.06 -2.68
N TYR A 263 6.10 4.03 -3.61
CA TYR A 263 5.47 3.82 -4.91
C TYR A 263 6.32 2.93 -5.81
N LEU A 264 7.64 3.12 -5.80
CA LEU A 264 8.58 2.29 -6.58
C LEU A 264 8.66 0.84 -6.09
N THR A 265 8.21 0.55 -4.87
CA THR A 265 8.15 -0.82 -4.32
C THR A 265 6.79 -1.50 -4.56
N ASP A 266 5.78 -0.80 -5.11
CA ASP A 266 4.41 -1.33 -5.37
C ASP A 266 4.21 -1.81 -6.84
N GLY A 267 5.27 -2.15 -7.58
CA GLY A 267 5.14 -2.67 -8.95
C GLY A 267 5.90 -3.97 -9.22
N GLY A 268 5.95 -4.84 -8.20
CA GLY A 268 6.39 -6.23 -8.33
C GLY A 268 7.88 -6.47 -8.12
N ASN A 269 8.29 -7.74 -8.21
CA ASN A 269 9.61 -8.19 -7.78
C ASN A 269 10.76 -7.49 -8.52
N GLU A 270 10.62 -7.17 -9.81
CA GLU A 270 11.66 -6.46 -10.57
C GLU A 270 11.90 -5.04 -10.02
N GLN A 271 10.83 -4.30 -9.70
CA GLN A 271 10.96 -2.96 -9.15
C GLN A 271 11.45 -2.96 -7.70
N ILE A 272 10.98 -3.93 -6.90
CA ILE A 272 11.50 -4.18 -5.55
C ILE A 272 13.02 -4.42 -5.63
N GLN A 273 13.48 -5.21 -6.61
CA GLN A 273 14.90 -5.51 -6.80
C GLN A 273 15.70 -4.25 -7.14
N MET A 274 15.20 -3.39 -8.03
CA MET A 274 15.86 -2.11 -8.34
C MET A 274 16.01 -1.22 -7.09
N VAL A 275 14.99 -1.16 -6.23
CA VAL A 275 15.05 -0.39 -4.97
C VAL A 275 16.07 -1.00 -4.01
N ILE A 276 16.15 -2.32 -3.89
CA ILE A 276 17.16 -3.01 -3.08
C ILE A 276 18.57 -2.68 -3.59
N GLU A 277 18.80 -2.81 -4.90
CA GLU A 277 20.09 -2.59 -5.54
C GLU A 277 20.56 -1.12 -5.48
N SER A 278 19.62 -0.18 -5.33
CA SER A 278 19.98 1.23 -5.08
C SER A 278 20.70 1.48 -3.76
N GLY A 279 20.65 0.52 -2.82
CA GLY A 279 21.26 0.63 -1.50
C GLY A 279 20.48 1.52 -0.52
N VAL A 280 19.22 1.86 -0.82
CA VAL A 280 18.39 2.73 0.04
C VAL A 280 17.79 2.00 1.24
N VAL A 281 17.60 0.68 1.17
CA VAL A 281 16.97 -0.14 2.22
C VAL A 281 17.62 0.03 3.61
N PRO A 282 18.95 -0.03 3.80
CA PRO A 282 19.58 0.22 5.10
C PRO A 282 19.26 1.59 5.72
N LYS A 283 18.88 2.57 4.90
CA LYS A 283 18.50 3.93 5.35
C LYS A 283 17.01 4.05 5.59
N LEU A 284 16.22 3.25 4.89
CA LEU A 284 14.78 3.17 5.04
C LEU A 284 14.37 2.48 6.35
N ILE A 285 15.03 1.39 6.75
CA ILE A 285 14.65 0.60 7.94
C ILE A 285 14.64 1.44 9.24
N PRO A 286 15.67 2.26 9.55
CA PRO A 286 15.64 3.08 10.77
C PRO A 286 14.47 4.07 10.85
N LEU A 287 13.87 4.44 9.70
CA LEU A 287 12.72 5.35 9.66
C LEU A 287 11.43 4.72 10.20
N LEU A 288 11.39 3.40 10.40
CA LEU A 288 10.32 2.71 11.13
C LEU A 288 10.20 3.19 12.59
N GLY A 289 11.31 3.66 13.18
CA GLY A 289 11.36 4.23 14.53
C GLY A 289 11.27 5.76 14.59
N ASN A 290 10.90 6.43 13.48
CA ASN A 290 10.87 7.89 13.45
C ASN A 290 9.72 8.48 14.28
N ASN A 291 9.98 9.60 14.97
CA ASN A 291 8.99 10.31 15.78
C ASN A 291 7.89 10.97 14.94
N GLU A 292 8.20 11.35 13.69
CA GLU A 292 7.21 11.90 12.78
C GLU A 292 6.38 10.76 12.17
N VAL A 293 5.11 10.70 12.57
CA VAL A 293 4.19 9.65 12.13
C VAL A 293 4.04 9.60 10.61
N LYS A 294 4.12 10.74 9.90
CA LYS A 294 4.06 10.76 8.44
C LYS A 294 5.24 10.02 7.81
N VAL A 295 6.46 10.22 8.33
CA VAL A 295 7.67 9.52 7.89
C VAL A 295 7.55 8.03 8.21
N GLN A 296 7.18 7.71 9.46
CA GLN A 296 7.01 6.34 9.91
C GLN A 296 5.97 5.57 9.07
N THR A 297 4.84 6.20 8.72
CA THR A 297 3.79 5.59 7.89
C THR A 297 4.31 5.28 6.48
N ALA A 298 5.04 6.22 5.87
CA ALA A 298 5.61 6.03 4.54
C ALA A 298 6.69 4.93 4.56
N ALA A 299 7.54 4.92 5.59
CA ALA A 299 8.60 3.94 5.75
C ALA A 299 8.02 2.53 5.93
N LEU A 300 7.02 2.39 6.80
CA LEU A 300 6.33 1.12 7.02
C LEU A 300 5.66 0.61 5.74
N ARG A 301 5.10 1.51 4.93
CA ARG A 301 4.55 1.12 3.63
C ARG A 301 5.62 0.63 2.67
N ALA A 302 6.70 1.39 2.49
CA ALA A 302 7.79 1.02 1.58
C ALA A 302 8.44 -0.33 1.98
N VAL A 303 8.73 -0.50 3.27
CA VAL A 303 9.31 -1.74 3.80
C VAL A 303 8.33 -2.91 3.71
N GLY A 304 7.05 -2.67 3.97
CA GLY A 304 5.97 -3.64 3.77
C GLY A 304 5.80 -4.09 2.33
N ASN A 305 5.94 -3.17 1.37
CA ASN A 305 5.91 -3.51 -0.05
C ASN A 305 7.10 -4.41 -0.46
N ILE A 306 8.31 -4.13 0.03
CA ILE A 306 9.50 -4.95 -0.28
C ILE A 306 9.29 -6.41 0.15
N VAL A 307 8.72 -6.65 1.33
CA VAL A 307 8.50 -8.02 1.84
C VAL A 307 7.33 -8.75 1.20
N THR A 308 6.60 -8.12 0.28
CA THR A 308 5.67 -8.84 -0.60
C THR A 308 6.38 -9.58 -1.74
N GLY A 309 7.68 -9.30 -1.94
CA GLY A 309 8.50 -9.92 -2.97
C GLY A 309 8.89 -11.37 -2.66
N SER A 310 9.99 -11.81 -3.28
CA SER A 310 10.58 -13.14 -3.05
C SER A 310 11.14 -13.29 -1.63
N ASP A 311 11.40 -14.53 -1.23
CA ASP A 311 12.05 -14.83 0.05
C ASP A 311 13.43 -14.15 0.17
N GLU A 312 14.20 -14.08 -0.91
CA GLU A 312 15.49 -13.40 -0.94
C GLU A 312 15.35 -11.90 -0.68
N GLN A 313 14.34 -11.27 -1.28
CA GLN A 313 14.06 -9.83 -1.09
C GLN A 313 13.57 -9.54 0.33
N THR A 314 12.71 -10.40 0.87
CA THR A 314 12.30 -10.36 2.28
C THR A 314 13.51 -10.51 3.21
N GLN A 315 14.45 -11.40 2.88
CA GLN A 315 15.64 -11.62 3.69
C GLN A 315 16.53 -10.37 3.77
N VAL A 316 16.62 -9.56 2.70
CA VAL A 316 17.36 -8.28 2.74
C VAL A 316 16.82 -7.37 3.84
N VAL A 317 15.49 -7.26 3.98
CA VAL A 317 14.85 -6.43 5.02
C VAL A 317 15.18 -6.97 6.41
N LEU A 318 15.10 -8.30 6.60
CA LEU A 318 15.42 -8.95 7.88
C LEU A 318 16.89 -8.79 8.27
N ASN A 319 17.81 -8.81 7.31
CA ASN A 319 19.24 -8.65 7.54
C ASN A 319 19.61 -7.25 8.09
N TYR A 320 18.74 -6.25 7.92
CA TYR A 320 18.89 -4.91 8.49
C TYR A 320 18.10 -4.71 9.80
N ASP A 321 17.75 -5.79 10.48
CA ASP A 321 17.10 -5.79 11.80
C ASP A 321 15.73 -5.09 11.82
N ALA A 322 14.97 -5.17 10.72
CA ALA A 322 13.66 -4.53 10.62
C ALA A 322 12.69 -4.96 11.74
N LEU A 323 12.78 -6.21 12.20
CA LEU A 323 11.88 -6.77 13.21
C LEU A 323 12.02 -6.13 14.60
N SER A 324 13.18 -5.54 14.94
CA SER A 324 13.38 -4.91 16.26
C SER A 324 12.50 -3.69 16.50
N TYR A 325 11.97 -3.07 15.43
CA TYR A 325 11.04 -1.94 15.50
C TYR A 325 9.58 -2.36 15.74
N PHE A 326 9.23 -3.63 15.49
CA PHE A 326 7.84 -4.08 15.47
C PHE A 326 7.12 -4.16 16.84
N PRO A 327 7.79 -4.37 17.99
CA PRO A 327 7.10 -4.29 19.28
C PRO A 327 6.40 -2.94 19.50
N ALA A 328 7.08 -1.84 19.13
CA ALA A 328 6.53 -0.49 19.23
C ALA A 328 5.44 -0.23 18.18
N LEU A 329 5.63 -0.71 16.94
CA LEU A 329 4.65 -0.54 15.86
C LEU A 329 3.33 -1.30 16.12
N LEU A 330 3.41 -2.52 16.66
CA LEU A 330 2.25 -3.36 16.97
C LEU A 330 1.44 -2.85 18.17
N SER A 331 2.06 -2.03 19.03
CA SER A 331 1.40 -1.38 20.19
C SER A 331 1.18 0.12 19.96
N HIS A 332 1.35 0.61 18.72
CA HIS A 332 1.24 2.02 18.39
C HIS A 332 -0.19 2.54 18.62
N PRO A 333 -0.41 3.77 19.14
CA PRO A 333 -1.76 4.28 19.45
C PRO A 333 -2.68 4.41 18.22
N LYS A 334 -2.11 4.66 17.04
CA LYS A 334 -2.87 4.75 15.78
C LYS A 334 -3.10 3.36 15.17
N GLU A 335 -4.36 2.98 15.04
CA GLU A 335 -4.78 1.71 14.44
C GLU A 335 -4.20 1.48 13.04
N LYS A 336 -4.16 2.53 12.21
CA LYS A 336 -3.62 2.42 10.84
C LYS A 336 -2.16 1.92 10.83
N ILE A 337 -1.35 2.29 11.83
CA ILE A 337 0.03 1.79 11.94
C ILE A 337 0.05 0.34 12.40
N ARG A 338 -0.75 -0.03 13.41
CA ARG A 338 -0.88 -1.42 13.86
C ARG A 338 -1.27 -2.34 12.72
N LYS A 339 -2.31 -1.96 11.95
CA LYS A 339 -2.76 -2.69 10.77
C LYS A 339 -1.63 -2.92 9.75
N GLU A 340 -0.89 -1.88 9.38
CA GLU A 340 0.20 -1.99 8.39
C GLU A 340 1.38 -2.79 8.96
N ALA A 341 1.63 -2.75 10.27
CA ALA A 341 2.67 -3.54 10.93
C ALA A 341 2.31 -5.04 10.96
N VAL A 342 1.06 -5.37 11.26
CA VAL A 342 0.57 -6.74 11.18
C VAL A 342 0.56 -7.23 9.73
N TRP A 343 0.16 -6.37 8.78
CA TRP A 343 0.26 -6.67 7.34
C TRP A 343 1.70 -6.99 6.92
N PHE A 344 2.69 -6.22 7.35
CA PHE A 344 4.11 -6.54 7.13
C PHE A 344 4.45 -7.94 7.68
N LEU A 345 4.10 -8.24 8.94
CA LEU A 345 4.44 -9.52 9.56
C LEU A 345 3.76 -10.70 8.87
N SER A 346 2.54 -10.51 8.37
CA SER A 346 1.86 -11.56 7.61
C SER A 346 2.56 -11.92 6.29
N ASN A 347 3.30 -10.98 5.69
CA ASN A 347 4.12 -11.27 4.51
C ASN A 347 5.42 -11.98 4.91
N ILE A 348 6.01 -11.64 6.06
CA ILE A 348 7.16 -12.38 6.60
C ILE A 348 6.78 -13.83 6.95
N THR A 349 5.63 -14.06 7.58
CA THR A 349 5.20 -15.42 7.95
C THR A 349 4.71 -16.25 6.76
N ALA A 350 4.42 -15.62 5.62
CA ALA A 350 4.25 -16.30 4.34
C ALA A 350 5.58 -16.77 3.73
N GLY A 351 6.71 -16.35 4.32
CA GLY A 351 8.09 -16.75 4.02
C GLY A 351 8.37 -18.23 4.21
N ASN A 352 9.65 -18.59 4.07
CA ASN A 352 10.14 -19.90 4.51
C ASN A 352 10.28 -20.00 6.04
N GLN A 353 10.56 -21.21 6.52
CA GLN A 353 10.67 -21.52 7.95
C GLN A 353 11.70 -20.66 8.71
N SER A 354 12.79 -20.22 8.05
CA SER A 354 13.79 -19.37 8.72
C SER A 354 13.24 -17.96 8.97
N GLN A 355 12.39 -17.45 8.08
CA GLN A 355 11.74 -16.14 8.20
C GLN A 355 10.62 -16.18 9.24
N VAL A 356 9.87 -17.28 9.28
CA VAL A 356 8.94 -17.57 10.39
C VAL A 356 9.71 -17.59 11.72
N GLN A 357 10.84 -18.29 11.79
CA GLN A 357 11.66 -18.37 13.00
C GLN A 357 12.16 -16.98 13.43
N ALA A 358 12.50 -16.10 12.50
CA ALA A 358 12.95 -14.74 12.81
C ALA A 358 11.88 -13.97 13.60
N VAL A 359 10.60 -14.09 13.24
CA VAL A 359 9.45 -13.47 13.97
C VAL A 359 9.30 -14.04 15.37
N ILE A 360 9.51 -15.36 15.53
CA ILE A 360 9.43 -16.04 16.82
C ILE A 360 10.59 -15.60 17.74
N ASN A 361 11.81 -15.54 17.21
CA ASN A 361 13.01 -15.21 17.98
C ASN A 361 12.96 -13.81 18.62
N VAL A 362 12.28 -12.86 17.97
CA VAL A 362 12.08 -11.50 18.51
C VAL A 362 10.79 -11.35 19.34
N ASN A 363 10.14 -12.47 19.70
CA ASN A 363 8.97 -12.55 20.55
C ASN A 363 7.78 -11.69 20.07
N LEU A 364 7.47 -11.73 18.76
CA LEU A 364 6.35 -10.96 18.20
C LEU A 364 5.01 -11.70 18.24
N LEU A 365 4.99 -13.02 18.46
CA LEU A 365 3.74 -13.80 18.49
C LEU A 365 2.70 -13.27 19.50
N PRO A 366 3.06 -12.96 20.76
CA PRO A 366 2.09 -12.42 21.72
C PRO A 366 1.45 -11.10 21.23
N LYS A 367 2.21 -10.26 20.53
CA LYS A 367 1.73 -8.99 19.99
C LYS A 367 0.85 -9.16 18.75
N ILE A 368 1.12 -10.17 17.92
CA ILE A 368 0.22 -10.54 16.82
C ILE A 368 -1.11 -11.05 17.40
N ILE A 369 -1.06 -11.92 18.40
CA ILE A 369 -2.24 -12.49 19.07
C ILE A 369 -3.04 -11.40 19.82
N GLU A 370 -2.36 -10.43 20.44
CA GLU A 370 -3.03 -9.28 21.06
C GLU A 370 -3.82 -8.46 20.02
N ASN A 371 -3.24 -8.20 18.85
CA ASN A 371 -3.92 -7.50 17.76
C ASN A 371 -5.04 -8.34 17.11
N LEU A 372 -4.90 -9.68 17.08
CA LEU A 372 -5.97 -10.60 16.67
C LEU A 372 -7.18 -10.51 17.61
N SER A 373 -6.93 -10.45 18.92
CA SER A 373 -7.97 -10.42 19.94
C SER A 373 -8.63 -9.05 20.09
N LYS A 374 -7.85 -7.96 20.09
CA LYS A 374 -8.30 -6.63 20.52
C LYS A 374 -8.23 -5.54 19.45
N GLY A 375 -7.66 -5.83 18.27
CA GLY A 375 -7.59 -4.86 17.17
C GLY A 375 -8.96 -4.54 16.59
N GLU A 376 -9.06 -3.48 15.78
CA GLU A 376 -10.24 -3.29 14.95
C GLU A 376 -10.31 -4.41 13.90
N PHE A 377 -11.51 -4.70 13.38
CA PHE A 377 -11.73 -5.83 12.49
C PHE A 377 -10.75 -5.92 11.32
N GLN A 378 -10.35 -4.78 10.74
CA GLN A 378 -9.36 -4.79 9.65
C GLN A 378 -7.97 -5.24 10.13
N THR A 379 -7.53 -4.88 11.33
CA THR A 379 -6.27 -5.36 11.91
C THR A 379 -6.37 -6.81 12.34
N GLN A 380 -7.51 -7.24 12.89
CA GLN A 380 -7.77 -8.65 13.19
C GLN A 380 -7.68 -9.52 11.94
N LYS A 381 -8.22 -9.04 10.81
CA LYS A 381 -8.09 -9.72 9.50
C LYS A 381 -6.64 -9.91 9.11
N GLU A 382 -5.80 -8.86 9.19
CA GLU A 382 -4.36 -9.01 8.89
C GLU A 382 -3.65 -9.95 9.87
N ALA A 383 -4.05 -9.95 11.16
CA ALA A 383 -3.48 -10.83 12.17
C ALA A 383 -3.84 -12.29 11.89
N ALA A 384 -5.09 -12.56 11.51
CA ALA A 384 -5.54 -13.89 11.11
C ALA A 384 -4.73 -14.42 9.91
N TRP A 385 -4.42 -13.56 8.93
CA TRP A 385 -3.50 -13.88 7.84
C TRP A 385 -2.10 -14.21 8.33
N ALA A 386 -1.54 -13.41 9.25
CA ALA A 386 -0.21 -13.67 9.79
C ALA A 386 -0.13 -15.03 10.50
N ILE A 387 -1.17 -15.37 11.27
CA ILE A 387 -1.31 -16.64 11.96
C ILE A 387 -1.46 -17.80 10.98
N SER A 388 -2.40 -17.72 10.04
CA SER A 388 -2.63 -18.78 9.05
C SER A 388 -1.38 -19.05 8.20
N ASN A 389 -0.71 -17.99 7.74
CA ASN A 389 0.54 -18.12 6.98
C ASN A 389 1.63 -18.84 7.79
N LEU A 390 1.76 -18.52 9.09
CA LEU A 390 2.68 -19.24 9.98
C LEU A 390 2.34 -20.73 10.06
N THR A 391 1.05 -21.10 10.16
CA THR A 391 0.64 -22.51 10.20
C THR A 391 0.92 -23.28 8.90
N ILE A 392 0.97 -22.58 7.76
CA ILE A 392 1.23 -23.18 6.44
C ILE A 392 2.74 -23.32 6.20
N SER A 393 3.50 -22.26 6.44
CA SER A 393 4.93 -22.20 6.13
C SER A 393 5.82 -22.74 7.25
N GLY A 394 5.35 -22.70 8.48
CA GLY A 394 6.09 -23.12 9.66
C GLY A 394 6.24 -24.64 9.77
N ASN A 395 7.25 -25.07 10.52
CA ASN A 395 7.37 -26.47 10.93
C ASN A 395 6.56 -26.75 12.21
N ARG A 396 6.48 -28.03 12.61
CA ARG A 396 5.72 -28.47 13.79
C ARG A 396 6.09 -27.73 15.08
N GLU A 397 7.37 -27.48 15.33
CA GLU A 397 7.84 -26.79 16.55
C GLU A 397 7.41 -25.32 16.56
N GLN A 398 7.44 -24.66 15.41
CA GLN A 398 7.00 -23.28 15.24
C GLN A 398 5.49 -23.14 15.44
N VAL A 399 4.71 -24.06 14.86
CA VAL A 399 3.24 -24.10 15.05
C VAL A 399 2.90 -24.40 16.51
N PHE A 400 3.62 -25.31 17.14
CA PHE A 400 3.39 -25.63 18.56
C PHE A 400 3.76 -24.47 19.49
N THR A 401 4.82 -23.71 19.17
CA THR A 401 5.14 -22.46 19.87
C THR A 401 3.97 -21.48 19.77
N LEU A 402 3.40 -21.31 18.57
CA LEU A 402 2.24 -20.46 18.38
C LEU A 402 1.01 -20.91 19.21
N ILE A 403 0.74 -22.21 19.27
CA ILE A 403 -0.34 -22.76 20.10
C ILE A 403 -0.11 -22.47 21.58
N LYS A 404 1.12 -22.67 22.07
CA LYS A 404 1.51 -22.38 23.45
C LYS A 404 1.35 -20.91 23.83
N GLU A 405 1.51 -19.99 22.89
CA GLU A 405 1.27 -18.56 23.09
C GLU A 405 -0.22 -18.19 23.16
N GLY A 406 -1.13 -19.17 23.06
CA GLY A 406 -2.57 -18.97 23.29
C GLY A 406 -3.32 -18.42 22.08
N VAL A 407 -2.93 -18.77 20.86
CA VAL A 407 -3.60 -18.29 19.64
C VAL A 407 -5.03 -18.84 19.47
N ILE A 408 -5.33 -20.03 20.00
CA ILE A 408 -6.55 -20.77 19.66
C ILE A 408 -7.84 -20.00 20.00
N PRO A 409 -8.04 -19.49 21.23
CA PRO A 409 -9.28 -18.76 21.55
C PRO A 409 -9.53 -17.52 20.66
N PRO A 410 -8.60 -16.55 20.54
CA PRO A 410 -8.84 -15.36 19.72
C PRO A 410 -8.95 -15.68 18.22
N PHE A 411 -8.39 -16.80 17.76
CA PHE A 411 -8.55 -17.24 16.39
C PHE A 411 -9.95 -17.84 16.16
N CYS A 412 -10.45 -18.66 17.09
CA CYS A 412 -11.81 -19.21 17.04
C CYS A 412 -12.89 -18.12 17.13
N ASP A 413 -12.65 -17.02 17.83
CA ASP A 413 -13.59 -15.88 17.89
C ASP A 413 -13.92 -15.30 16.52
N LEU A 414 -12.97 -15.31 15.58
CA LEU A 414 -13.18 -14.81 14.22
C LEU A 414 -14.08 -15.71 13.34
N LEU A 415 -14.38 -16.94 13.76
CA LEU A 415 -15.32 -17.82 13.04
C LEU A 415 -16.75 -17.26 13.02
N SER A 416 -17.06 -16.30 13.89
CA SER A 416 -18.40 -15.70 13.99
C SER A 416 -18.58 -14.44 13.14
N CYS A 417 -17.57 -14.03 12.37
CA CYS A 417 -17.65 -12.83 11.53
C CYS A 417 -18.43 -13.07 10.22
N GLN A 418 -18.74 -12.00 9.48
CA GLN A 418 -19.47 -12.09 8.20
C GLN A 418 -18.54 -12.20 6.97
N ASP A 419 -17.24 -11.99 7.15
CA ASP A 419 -16.27 -12.04 6.05
C ASP A 419 -15.90 -13.50 5.78
N THR A 420 -16.44 -14.06 4.69
CA THR A 420 -16.19 -15.45 4.29
C THR A 420 -14.71 -15.75 4.06
N GLN A 421 -13.93 -14.76 3.63
CA GLN A 421 -12.49 -14.93 3.44
C GLN A 421 -11.78 -15.11 4.78
N VAL A 422 -12.17 -14.33 5.80
CA VAL A 422 -11.62 -14.47 7.16
C VAL A 422 -11.99 -15.82 7.75
N ILE A 423 -13.25 -16.25 7.62
CA ILE A 423 -13.68 -17.58 8.11
C ILE A 423 -12.84 -18.69 7.48
N ASN A 424 -12.64 -18.67 6.15
CA ASN A 424 -11.81 -19.66 5.46
C ASN A 424 -10.36 -19.66 5.99
N VAL A 425 -9.76 -18.48 6.17
CA VAL A 425 -8.39 -18.34 6.70
C VAL A 425 -8.27 -18.95 8.10
N VAL A 426 -9.29 -18.74 8.93
CA VAL A 426 -9.33 -19.27 10.30
C VAL A 426 -9.49 -20.78 10.29
N LEU A 427 -10.45 -21.33 9.53
CA LEU A 427 -10.66 -22.77 9.41
C LEU A 427 -9.41 -23.48 8.86
N ASP A 428 -8.77 -22.93 7.82
CA ASP A 428 -7.52 -23.48 7.28
C ASP A 428 -6.41 -23.48 8.33
N GLY A 429 -6.27 -22.40 9.08
CA GLY A 429 -5.26 -22.29 10.14
C GLY A 429 -5.51 -23.30 11.28
N LEU A 430 -6.76 -23.46 11.72
CA LEU A 430 -7.13 -24.44 12.76
C LEU A 430 -6.89 -25.88 12.27
N ASN A 431 -7.29 -26.20 11.03
CA ASN A 431 -7.03 -27.50 10.42
C ASN A 431 -5.53 -27.81 10.36
N ASN A 432 -4.71 -26.83 9.95
CA ASN A 432 -3.26 -26.99 9.93
C ASN A 432 -2.66 -27.18 11.33
N MET A 433 -3.15 -26.46 12.34
CA MET A 433 -2.73 -26.66 13.73
C MET A 433 -3.04 -28.09 14.21
N LEU A 434 -4.24 -28.60 13.95
CA LEU A 434 -4.65 -29.97 14.29
C LEU A 434 -3.78 -31.01 13.55
N LYS A 435 -3.57 -30.82 12.24
CA LYS A 435 -2.70 -31.68 11.42
C LYS A 435 -1.25 -31.72 11.91
N MET A 436 -0.72 -30.60 12.40
CA MET A 436 0.66 -30.48 12.87
C MET A 436 0.86 -30.88 14.33
N ALA A 437 -0.23 -31.04 15.09
CA ALA A 437 -0.18 -31.37 16.52
C ALA A 437 0.33 -32.80 16.80
N ASP A 438 0.22 -33.73 15.83
CA ASP A 438 0.68 -35.12 15.94
C ASP A 438 0.16 -35.76 17.25
N VAL A 439 1.05 -36.18 18.16
CA VAL A 439 0.69 -36.74 19.48
C VAL A 439 -0.07 -35.78 20.41
N HIS A 440 -0.10 -34.48 20.10
CA HIS A 440 -0.79 -33.45 20.87
C HIS A 440 -2.15 -33.06 20.26
N VAL A 441 -2.66 -33.78 19.26
CA VAL A 441 -3.93 -33.46 18.59
C VAL A 441 -5.10 -33.36 19.57
N GLU A 442 -5.22 -34.28 20.53
CA GLU A 442 -6.26 -34.24 21.57
C GLU A 442 -6.17 -32.98 22.43
N THR A 443 -4.94 -32.53 22.75
CA THR A 443 -4.74 -31.29 23.51
C THR A 443 -5.22 -30.08 22.72
N VAL A 444 -4.94 -30.03 21.41
CA VAL A 444 -5.37 -28.93 20.54
C VAL A 444 -6.88 -28.95 20.34
N ALA A 445 -7.47 -30.13 20.13
CA ALA A 445 -8.91 -30.32 20.02
C ALA A 445 -9.64 -29.86 21.29
N ASN A 446 -9.16 -30.26 22.48
CA ASN A 446 -9.71 -29.82 23.75
C ASN A 446 -9.63 -28.30 23.93
N LEU A 447 -8.52 -27.66 23.54
CA LEU A 447 -8.41 -26.19 23.58
C LEU A 447 -9.42 -25.50 22.66
N ILE A 448 -9.72 -26.09 21.50
CA ILE A 448 -10.75 -25.59 20.58
C ILE A 448 -12.14 -25.76 21.20
N GLU A 449 -12.41 -26.90 21.84
CA GLU A 449 -13.69 -27.16 22.51
C GLU A 449 -13.92 -26.24 23.71
N GLU A 450 -12.93 -26.10 24.59
CA GLU A 450 -12.98 -25.27 25.81
C GLU A 450 -13.25 -23.78 25.52
N CYS A 451 -12.88 -23.29 24.34
CA CYS A 451 -13.13 -21.90 23.92
C CYS A 451 -14.38 -21.72 23.02
N GLU A 452 -15.29 -22.70 23.03
CA GLU A 452 -16.49 -22.78 22.18
C GLU A 452 -16.18 -22.75 20.67
N GLY A 453 -14.94 -23.06 20.28
CA GLY A 453 -14.50 -23.13 18.89
C GLY A 453 -15.20 -24.25 18.13
N LEU A 454 -15.35 -25.43 18.74
CA LEU A 454 -16.07 -26.57 18.15
C LEU A 454 -17.51 -26.18 17.77
N ALA A 455 -18.26 -25.60 18.71
CA ALA A 455 -19.63 -25.15 18.47
C ALA A 455 -19.73 -24.10 17.35
N LYS A 456 -18.71 -23.24 17.19
CA LYS A 456 -18.64 -22.28 16.06
C LYS A 456 -18.38 -23.01 14.74
N ILE A 457 -17.49 -24.01 14.71
CA ILE A 457 -17.21 -24.83 13.51
C ILE A 457 -18.47 -25.64 13.11
N GLU A 458 -19.20 -26.22 14.06
CA GLU A 458 -20.45 -26.94 13.80
C GLU A 458 -21.50 -26.06 13.10
N ARG A 459 -21.69 -24.81 13.57
CA ARG A 459 -22.61 -23.87 12.92
C ARG A 459 -22.23 -23.63 11.45
N LEU A 460 -20.94 -23.62 11.13
CA LEU A 460 -20.45 -23.42 9.77
C LEU A 460 -20.74 -24.61 8.84
N GLN A 461 -21.16 -25.78 9.35
CA GLN A 461 -21.68 -26.87 8.52
C GLN A 461 -23.02 -26.52 7.84
N SER A 462 -23.68 -25.42 8.22
CA SER A 462 -24.88 -24.91 7.57
C SER A 462 -24.63 -23.67 6.71
N HIS A 463 -23.35 -23.29 6.51
CA HIS A 463 -22.98 -22.07 5.82
C HIS A 463 -23.25 -22.15 4.30
N GLU A 464 -23.72 -21.06 3.68
CA GLU A 464 -24.09 -21.02 2.25
C GLU A 464 -22.89 -21.22 1.32
N ASN A 465 -21.71 -20.76 1.73
CA ASN A 465 -20.45 -21.01 1.03
C ASN A 465 -20.03 -22.49 1.18
N VAL A 466 -20.01 -23.19 0.05
CA VAL A 466 -19.71 -24.63 -0.04
C VAL A 466 -18.29 -24.98 0.44
N GLU A 467 -17.31 -24.08 0.26
CA GLU A 467 -15.93 -24.33 0.71
C GLU A 467 -15.84 -24.30 2.24
N ILE A 468 -16.48 -23.30 2.87
CA ILE A 468 -16.57 -23.18 4.33
C ILE A 468 -17.27 -24.41 4.91
N TYR A 469 -18.42 -24.78 4.34
CA TYR A 469 -19.18 -25.96 4.75
C TYR A 469 -18.33 -27.23 4.73
N LYS A 470 -17.67 -27.50 3.60
CA LYS A 470 -16.86 -28.72 3.41
C LYS A 470 -15.70 -28.79 4.38
N LEU A 471 -15.00 -27.67 4.58
CA LEU A 471 -13.86 -27.61 5.48
C LEU A 471 -14.27 -27.76 6.94
N ALA A 472 -15.38 -27.14 7.35
CA ALA A 472 -15.94 -27.33 8.69
C ALA A 472 -16.36 -28.79 8.93
N TYR A 473 -16.99 -29.43 7.94
CA TYR A 473 -17.32 -30.85 8.01
C TYR A 473 -16.06 -31.72 8.14
N GLU A 474 -15.04 -31.50 7.32
CA GLU A 474 -13.78 -32.25 7.37
C GLU A 474 -13.10 -32.16 8.74
N ILE A 475 -13.06 -30.96 9.35
CA ILE A 475 -12.44 -30.76 10.66
C ILE A 475 -13.18 -31.56 11.74
N ILE A 476 -14.51 -31.54 11.74
CA ILE A 476 -15.33 -32.26 12.72
C ILE A 476 -15.15 -33.78 12.56
N ASP A 477 -15.30 -34.27 11.32
CA ASP A 477 -15.20 -35.70 10.96
C ASP A 477 -13.82 -36.31 11.24
N GLN A 478 -12.75 -35.50 11.18
CA GLN A 478 -11.39 -36.01 11.43
C GLN A 478 -10.95 -35.93 12.89
N TYR A 479 -11.44 -34.97 13.66
CA TYR A 479 -10.84 -34.61 14.96
C TYR A 479 -11.81 -34.62 16.13
N PHE A 480 -13.12 -34.66 15.89
CA PHE A 480 -14.14 -34.49 16.95
C PHE A 480 -15.24 -35.57 16.91
N THR A 481 -15.15 -36.56 16.02
CA THR A 481 -16.02 -37.74 16.04
C THR A 481 -15.36 -38.89 16.81
N ASP A 482 -16.07 -39.45 17.78
CA ASP A 482 -15.63 -40.61 18.56
C ASP A 482 -15.53 -41.87 17.67
N ASP A 483 -14.34 -42.17 17.14
CA ASP A 483 -14.03 -43.48 16.53
C ASP A 483 -13.91 -44.62 17.57
N GLY A 484 -14.17 -44.34 18.85
CA GLY A 484 -14.01 -45.27 19.97
C GLY A 484 -15.14 -46.28 20.20
N GLU A 485 -16.33 -46.10 19.62
CA GLU A 485 -17.49 -46.98 19.91
C GLU A 485 -17.97 -47.86 18.74
N GLN A 486 -17.45 -47.70 17.52
CA GLN A 486 -17.87 -48.54 16.38
C GLN A 486 -17.04 -49.82 16.20
N ALA A 487 -15.93 -50.00 16.92
CA ALA A 487 -15.10 -51.21 16.83
C ALA A 487 -15.63 -52.41 17.65
N SER A 488 -16.68 -52.25 18.48
CA SER A 488 -17.19 -53.30 19.37
C SER A 488 -18.54 -53.90 18.95
N MET A 489 -19.15 -53.44 17.85
CA MET A 489 -20.43 -53.97 17.33
C MET A 489 -20.33 -54.53 15.90
N ALA A 490 -19.21 -55.15 15.55
CA ALA A 490 -19.18 -56.02 14.38
C ALA A 490 -19.71 -57.43 14.76
N PRO A 491 -20.83 -57.91 14.18
CA PRO A 491 -21.23 -59.30 14.39
C PRO A 491 -20.19 -60.24 13.79
N SER A 492 -19.72 -61.20 14.59
CA SER A 492 -18.81 -62.25 14.14
C SER A 492 -19.52 -63.11 13.09
N SER A 493 -18.97 -63.14 11.87
CA SER A 493 -19.51 -63.97 10.79
C SER A 493 -18.73 -65.29 10.73
N ASP A 494 -19.20 -66.30 11.46
CA ASP A 494 -18.89 -67.69 11.11
C ASP A 494 -19.97 -68.19 10.16
N GLY A 495 -19.54 -68.57 8.97
CA GLY A 495 -20.39 -68.89 7.84
C GLY A 495 -21.46 -69.94 8.17
N THR A 496 -22.66 -69.70 7.64
CA THR A 496 -23.80 -70.62 7.51
C THR A 496 -24.84 -70.71 8.64
N GLN A 497 -25.26 -69.57 9.22
CA GLN A 497 -26.67 -69.25 9.55
C GLN A 497 -26.74 -67.96 10.39
N TYR A 498 -27.66 -67.04 10.07
CA TYR A 498 -28.02 -65.94 10.98
C TYR A 498 -28.80 -66.52 12.15
N ASN A 499 -28.21 -66.55 13.35
CA ASN A 499 -28.91 -66.87 14.59
C ASN A 499 -28.96 -65.61 15.47
N PHE A 500 -30.16 -65.13 15.77
CA PHE A 500 -30.35 -64.08 16.77
C PHE A 500 -30.34 -64.75 18.16
N ASP A 501 -29.36 -64.42 19.00
CA ASP A 501 -29.37 -64.80 20.41
C ASP A 501 -30.21 -63.76 21.19
N PRO A 502 -31.38 -64.12 21.77
CA PRO A 502 -32.23 -63.16 22.46
C PRO A 502 -31.79 -62.87 23.91
N ASN A 503 -30.61 -63.30 24.36
CA ASN A 503 -30.23 -63.24 25.78
C ASN A 503 -29.00 -62.39 26.15
N ALA A 504 -28.52 -61.50 25.27
CA ALA A 504 -27.43 -60.58 25.60
C ALA A 504 -27.89 -59.27 26.27
N GLU A 505 -28.76 -59.36 27.29
CA GLU A 505 -28.96 -58.30 28.28
C GLU A 505 -28.93 -58.92 29.67
N LYS A 506 -27.75 -58.93 30.30
CA LYS A 506 -27.64 -58.95 31.77
C LYS A 506 -26.48 -58.05 32.22
N LEU A 507 -26.85 -56.81 32.53
CA LEU A 507 -26.11 -55.89 33.39
C LEU A 507 -25.65 -56.61 34.69
N PRO A 508 -24.41 -56.40 35.16
CA PRO A 508 -24.09 -56.65 36.55
C PRO A 508 -24.62 -55.49 37.40
N MET A 509 -25.79 -55.70 38.02
CA MET A 509 -26.15 -55.01 39.26
C MET A 509 -25.32 -55.59 40.41
N ASN A 510 -24.65 -54.70 41.15
CA ASN A 510 -24.28 -54.72 42.59
C ASN A 510 -22.94 -53.96 42.74
N SER A 511 -22.73 -53.01 43.64
CA SER A 511 -23.30 -52.83 44.98
C SER A 511 -23.03 -51.42 45.52
N PHE A 512 -24.07 -50.71 45.95
CA PHE A 512 -23.94 -49.69 46.99
C PHE A 512 -24.05 -50.38 48.36
N ASN A 513 -23.09 -50.13 49.25
CA ASN A 513 -23.22 -50.43 50.68
C ASN A 513 -23.63 -49.16 51.42
N PHE A 514 -24.57 -49.32 52.35
CA PHE A 514 -25.11 -48.32 53.27
C PHE A 514 -24.08 -47.75 54.25
#